data_AF-A0A937D848-F1
#
_entry.id   AF-A0A937D848-F1
#
_cell.length_a   1.000
_cell.length_b   1.000
_cell.length_c   1.000
_cell.angle_alpha   90.00
_cell.angle_beta   90.00
_cell.angle_gamma   90.00
#
_symmetry.space_group_name_H-M   'P 1'
#
loop_
_entity.id
_entity.type
_entity.pdbx_description
1 polymer ?
#
loop_
_entity_poly.entity_id
_entity_poly.type
_entity_poly.pdbx_seq_one_letter_code
_entity_poly.pdbx_strand_id
1 'polypeptide(L)'
;MNTSRLLLGIVVAFLGIDVSAQFVKGNEAVSASNAGQAELPPPRKNPQKPCAPDKACHAGAWYMVETNDGLQECTEPFARPDSCRPSSYGSTKRYRLWVVKSKGIWLLCEYPRLNSRCVDMSARPPENLAFPALQ
;
A
#
# COMPACT_ATOMS: atom_id res chain seq x y z
N MET A 1 9.07 -33.59 58.90
CA MET A 1 9.83 -32.53 58.20
C MET A 1 9.53 -32.66 56.72
N ASN A 2 8.58 -31.87 56.21
CA ASN A 2 8.16 -31.90 54.81
C ASN A 2 8.62 -30.61 54.15
N THR A 3 9.43 -30.70 53.10
CA THR A 3 9.75 -29.55 52.23
C THR A 3 9.42 -29.94 50.80
N SER A 4 8.22 -29.59 50.37
CA SER A 4 7.80 -29.67 48.97
C SER A 4 8.20 -28.36 48.28
N ARG A 5 9.08 -28.43 47.28
CA ARG A 5 9.48 -27.27 46.46
C ARG A 5 8.49 -27.12 45.30
N LEU A 6 7.65 -26.09 45.36
CA LEU A 6 6.82 -25.65 44.24
C LEU A 6 7.66 -24.77 43.30
N LEU A 7 7.92 -25.27 42.08
CA LEU A 7 8.49 -24.50 40.98
C LEU A 7 7.34 -23.83 40.21
N LEU A 8 7.26 -22.50 40.25
CA LEU A 8 6.36 -21.70 39.41
C LEU A 8 6.97 -21.58 38.00
N GLY A 9 6.36 -22.21 37.00
CA GLY A 9 6.66 -22.00 35.59
C GLY A 9 5.88 -20.80 35.05
N ILE A 10 6.57 -19.78 34.52
CA ILE A 10 5.96 -18.65 33.82
C ILE A 10 5.82 -19.05 32.34
N VAL A 11 4.58 -19.22 31.88
CA VAL A 11 4.25 -19.40 30.46
C VAL A 11 4.07 -18.01 29.84
N VAL A 12 5.01 -17.59 29.01
CA VAL A 12 4.87 -16.37 28.20
C VAL A 12 4.09 -16.71 26.94
N ALA A 13 2.81 -16.33 26.91
CA ALA A 13 2.00 -16.42 25.71
C ALA A 13 2.39 -15.27 24.76
N PHE A 14 3.00 -15.62 23.62
CA PHE A 14 3.21 -14.68 22.52
C PHE A 14 1.85 -14.36 21.89
N LEU A 15 1.28 -13.21 22.24
CA LEU A 15 0.20 -12.60 21.47
C LEU A 15 0.81 -12.10 20.16
N GLY A 16 0.59 -12.85 19.07
CA GLY A 16 0.85 -12.37 17.73
C GLY A 16 0.00 -11.14 17.46
N ILE A 17 0.60 -9.96 17.49
CA ILE A 17 -0.01 -8.76 16.93
C ILE A 17 0.05 -8.88 15.42
N ASP A 18 -1.04 -9.33 14.81
CA ASP A 18 -1.25 -9.12 13.37
C ASP A 18 -1.29 -7.61 13.15
N VAL A 19 -0.16 -7.04 12.72
CA VAL A 19 -0.09 -5.68 12.20
C VAL A 19 -0.89 -5.67 10.90
N SER A 20 -2.21 -5.54 11.02
CA SER A 20 -3.08 -5.22 9.91
C SER A 20 -2.79 -3.76 9.54
N ALA A 21 -1.79 -3.62 8.68
CA ALA A 21 -1.37 -2.41 8.02
C ALA A 21 -2.52 -1.81 7.18
N GLN A 22 -3.50 -1.17 7.83
CA GLN A 22 -4.51 -0.37 7.13
C GLN A 22 -3.95 1.04 6.92
N PHE A 23 -3.31 1.26 5.79
CA PHE A 23 -2.63 2.50 5.46
C PHE A 23 -3.49 3.51 4.69
N VAL A 24 -4.69 3.18 4.23
CA VAL A 24 -5.70 4.19 3.85
C VAL A 24 -7.09 3.81 4.36
N LYS A 25 -7.62 4.60 5.30
CA LYS A 25 -8.97 4.38 5.82
C LYS A 25 -10.00 4.48 4.69
N GLY A 26 -10.74 3.40 4.48
CA GLY A 26 -11.79 3.31 3.45
C GLY A 26 -11.30 2.85 2.08
N ASN A 27 -10.04 2.43 1.94
CA ASN A 27 -9.59 1.80 0.70
C ASN A 27 -10.25 0.43 0.51
N GLU A 28 -11.12 0.33 -0.48
CA GLU A 28 -11.86 -0.90 -0.80
C GLU A 28 -10.94 -2.01 -1.33
N ALA A 29 -9.75 -1.65 -1.85
CA ALA A 29 -8.79 -2.59 -2.41
C ALA A 29 -8.32 -3.63 -1.38
N VAL A 30 -8.25 -3.26 -0.09
CA VAL A 30 -7.79 -4.13 1.01
C VAL A 30 -8.87 -4.39 2.05
N SER A 31 -10.14 -4.23 1.66
CA SER A 31 -11.27 -4.42 2.58
C SER A 31 -11.33 -5.85 3.14
N ALA A 32 -11.80 -5.99 4.39
CA ALA A 32 -11.98 -7.28 5.05
C ALA A 32 -12.92 -8.24 4.27
N SER A 33 -13.74 -7.70 3.36
CA SER A 33 -14.58 -8.47 2.44
C SER A 33 -13.82 -9.26 1.37
N ASN A 34 -12.55 -8.95 1.10
CA ASN A 34 -11.73 -9.68 0.12
C ASN A 34 -10.94 -10.86 0.72
N ALA A 35 -11.43 -11.46 1.82
CA ALA A 35 -10.78 -12.59 2.48
C ALA A 35 -9.28 -12.36 2.82
N GLY A 36 -8.88 -11.10 3.03
CA GLY A 36 -7.50 -10.71 3.29
C GLY A 36 -6.62 -10.52 2.05
N GLN A 37 -7.17 -10.63 0.83
CA GLN A 37 -6.44 -10.34 -0.41
C GLN A 37 -6.64 -8.89 -0.87
N ALA A 38 -5.53 -8.22 -1.16
CA ALA A 38 -5.49 -6.92 -1.81
C ALA A 38 -5.86 -7.05 -3.30
N GLU A 39 -6.86 -6.29 -3.73
CA GLU A 39 -7.14 -6.07 -5.15
C GLU A 39 -6.13 -5.09 -5.72
N LEU A 40 -5.67 -5.33 -6.96
CA LEU A 40 -4.76 -4.43 -7.67
C LEU A 40 -5.46 -3.74 -8.84
N PRO A 41 -5.09 -2.49 -9.19
CA PRO A 41 -5.65 -1.83 -10.35
C PRO A 41 -5.29 -2.57 -11.64
N PRO A 42 -6.23 -2.69 -12.59
CA PRO A 42 -5.94 -3.38 -13.84
C PRO A 42 -4.87 -2.61 -14.64
N PRO A 43 -3.90 -3.30 -15.27
CA PRO A 43 -2.89 -2.66 -16.09
C PRO A 43 -3.51 -1.99 -17.33
N ARG A 44 -2.76 -1.06 -17.94
CA ARG A 44 -3.16 -0.43 -19.21
C ARG A 44 -3.30 -1.47 -20.33
N LYS A 45 -4.14 -1.18 -21.33
CA LYS A 45 -4.17 -1.92 -22.58
C LYS A 45 -2.78 -1.83 -23.23
N ASN A 46 -2.15 -2.98 -23.49
CA ASN A 46 -0.76 -3.12 -23.96
C ASN A 46 0.29 -2.58 -22.98
N PRO A 47 0.52 -3.28 -21.85
CA PRO A 47 1.49 -2.84 -20.85
C PRO A 47 2.91 -2.88 -21.41
N GLN A 48 3.67 -1.80 -21.19
CA GLN A 48 5.11 -1.81 -21.40
C GLN A 48 5.80 -2.57 -20.26
N LYS A 49 7.07 -2.96 -20.47
CA LYS A 49 7.89 -3.55 -19.41
C LYS A 49 7.92 -2.61 -18.19
N PRO A 50 7.57 -3.07 -16.97
CA PRO A 50 7.62 -2.23 -15.80
C PRO A 50 9.06 -1.76 -15.53
N CYS A 51 9.19 -0.54 -14.99
CA CYS A 51 10.47 -0.05 -14.52
C CYS A 51 10.76 -0.66 -13.15
N ALA A 52 11.93 -1.31 -13.00
CA ALA A 52 12.33 -1.85 -11.72
C ALA A 52 12.65 -0.73 -10.71
N PRO A 53 12.27 -0.88 -9.41
CA PRO A 53 12.36 0.19 -8.41
C PRO A 53 13.80 0.58 -8.03
N ASP A 54 14.79 -0.25 -8.38
CA ASP A 54 16.22 0.02 -8.20
C ASP A 54 16.87 0.67 -9.43
N LYS A 55 16.10 0.91 -10.50
CA LYS A 55 16.60 1.49 -11.76
C LYS A 55 16.16 2.94 -11.94
N ALA A 56 16.97 3.71 -12.66
CA ALA A 56 16.69 5.11 -13.00
C ALA A 56 15.75 5.27 -14.22
N CYS A 57 14.77 4.38 -14.40
CA CYS A 57 13.83 4.41 -15.53
C CYS A 57 12.44 4.98 -15.18
N HIS A 58 12.19 5.29 -13.91
CA HIS A 58 10.95 5.94 -13.49
C HIS A 58 11.26 7.41 -13.18
N ALA A 59 10.38 8.29 -13.65
CA ALA A 59 10.39 9.70 -13.29
C ALA A 59 9.16 10.02 -12.44
N GLY A 60 9.28 11.02 -11.57
CA GLY A 60 8.16 11.54 -10.79
C GLY A 60 7.95 10.85 -9.43
N ALA A 61 6.69 10.72 -9.04
CA ALA A 61 6.29 10.24 -7.72
C ALA A 61 6.27 8.71 -7.63
N TRP A 62 6.42 8.20 -6.42
CA TRP A 62 6.19 6.79 -6.09
C TRP A 62 4.70 6.54 -5.90
N TYR A 63 4.19 5.47 -6.50
CA TYR A 63 2.82 5.02 -6.31
C TYR A 63 2.77 4.14 -5.08
N MET A 64 2.00 4.58 -4.08
CA MET A 64 1.77 3.86 -2.84
C MET A 64 0.61 2.92 -3.05
N VAL A 65 0.88 1.62 -3.05
CA VAL A 65 -0.13 0.57 -3.31
C VAL A 65 -0.13 -0.39 -2.12
N GLU A 66 -1.29 -0.65 -1.55
CA GLU A 66 -1.43 -1.71 -0.55
C GLU A 66 -1.57 -3.06 -1.27
N THR A 67 -0.67 -3.99 -0.96
CA THR A 67 -0.66 -5.35 -1.51
C THR A 67 -0.77 -6.37 -0.38
N ASN A 68 -0.79 -7.66 -0.72
CA ASN A 68 -0.73 -8.74 0.26
C ASN A 68 0.56 -8.71 1.10
N ASP A 69 1.63 -8.11 0.58
CA ASP A 69 2.91 -7.94 1.27
C ASP A 69 2.97 -6.64 2.09
N GLY A 70 1.83 -5.96 2.25
CA GLY A 70 1.71 -4.67 2.91
C GLY A 70 1.85 -3.49 1.96
N LEU A 71 2.17 -2.31 2.51
CA LEU A 71 2.30 -1.08 1.72
C LEU A 71 3.59 -1.13 0.87
N GLN A 72 3.43 -0.95 -0.43
CA GLN A 72 4.52 -0.94 -1.41
C GLN A 72 4.69 0.45 -2.04
N GLU A 73 5.94 0.77 -2.37
CA GLU A 73 6.34 1.87 -3.24
C GLU A 73 6.60 1.32 -4.64
N CYS A 74 5.76 1.68 -5.61
CA CYS A 74 5.83 1.21 -6.98
C CYS A 74 6.18 2.34 -7.96
N THR A 75 6.85 1.98 -9.05
CA THR A 75 7.21 2.90 -10.15
C THR A 75 6.03 3.21 -11.08
N GLU A 76 4.93 2.47 -10.92
CA GLU A 76 3.67 2.61 -11.63
C GLU A 76 2.49 2.19 -10.72
N PRO A 77 1.24 2.58 -11.01
CA PRO A 77 0.14 2.38 -10.06
C PRO A 77 -0.38 0.94 -9.98
N PHE A 78 -0.02 0.06 -10.92
CA PHE A 78 -0.67 -1.25 -11.09
C PHE A 78 -0.07 -2.36 -10.21
N ALA A 79 0.99 -2.05 -9.45
CA ALA A 79 1.75 -3.00 -8.65
C ALA A 79 2.09 -4.31 -9.38
N ARG A 80 2.54 -4.22 -10.64
CA ARG A 80 3.02 -5.39 -11.38
C ARG A 80 4.26 -5.97 -10.68
N PRO A 81 4.51 -7.28 -10.79
CA PRO A 81 5.78 -7.88 -10.36
C PRO A 81 6.98 -7.07 -10.88
N ASP A 82 8.02 -6.98 -10.08
CA ASP A 82 9.24 -6.22 -10.34
C ASP A 82 9.09 -4.70 -10.44
N SER A 83 7.89 -4.12 -10.28
CA SER A 83 7.71 -2.66 -10.28
C SER A 83 7.72 -2.01 -8.89
N CYS A 84 7.73 -2.82 -7.83
CA CYS A 84 7.50 -2.38 -6.45
C CYS A 84 8.60 -2.80 -5.49
N ARG A 85 8.75 -2.04 -4.42
CA ARG A 85 9.58 -2.35 -3.25
C ARG A 85 8.81 -2.06 -1.95
N PRO A 86 9.24 -2.63 -0.81
CA PRO A 86 8.67 -2.27 0.48
C PRO A 86 8.67 -0.75 0.71
N SER A 87 7.57 -0.23 1.24
CA SER A 87 7.39 1.19 1.45
C SER A 87 8.42 1.79 2.42
N SER A 88 8.92 2.97 2.08
CA SER A 88 9.75 3.82 2.95
C SER A 88 8.95 5.00 3.52
N TYR A 89 7.62 4.94 3.47
CA TYR A 89 6.75 5.97 4.04
C TYR A 89 7.00 6.12 5.54
N GLY A 90 7.17 7.36 6.00
CA GLY A 90 7.52 7.68 7.38
C GLY A 90 9.02 7.61 7.71
N SER A 91 9.83 6.91 6.90
CA SER A 91 11.29 6.85 7.09
C SER A 91 12.07 7.72 6.10
N THR A 92 11.58 7.89 4.88
CA THR A 92 12.25 8.69 3.84
C THR A 92 11.29 9.68 3.20
N LYS A 93 11.74 10.94 3.05
CA LYS A 93 10.96 11.95 2.33
C LYS A 93 10.97 11.72 0.82
N ARG A 94 9.81 11.52 0.20
CA ARG A 94 9.66 11.31 -1.26
C ARG A 94 8.34 11.86 -1.76
N TYR A 95 8.30 12.24 -3.03
CA TYR A 95 7.03 12.51 -3.72
C TYR A 95 6.25 11.22 -3.87
N ARG A 96 5.00 11.22 -3.42
CA ARG A 96 4.14 10.05 -3.37
C ARG A 96 2.74 10.35 -3.90
N LEU A 97 2.12 9.33 -4.47
CA LEU A 97 0.72 9.28 -4.87
C LEU A 97 0.09 8.01 -4.33
N TRP A 98 -1.09 8.12 -3.74
CA TRP A 98 -1.77 6.99 -3.11
C TRP A 98 -2.76 6.36 -4.09
N VAL A 99 -2.56 5.08 -4.37
CA VAL A 99 -3.44 4.30 -5.24
C VAL A 99 -4.50 3.63 -4.37
N VAL A 100 -5.75 4.05 -4.54
CA VAL A 100 -6.85 3.63 -3.68
C VAL A 100 -8.07 3.30 -4.51
N LYS A 101 -8.91 2.39 -4.01
CA LYS A 101 -10.21 2.08 -4.59
C LYS A 101 -11.31 2.61 -3.69
N SER A 102 -12.27 3.34 -4.26
CA SER A 102 -13.45 3.81 -3.55
C SER A 102 -14.66 3.86 -4.49
N LYS A 103 -15.80 3.34 -4.02
CA LYS A 103 -17.03 3.20 -4.79
C LYS A 103 -16.79 2.46 -6.12
N GLY A 104 -15.89 1.46 -6.10
CA GLY A 104 -15.51 0.72 -7.31
C GLY A 104 -14.57 1.45 -8.28
N ILE A 105 -14.15 2.68 -8.00
CA ILE A 105 -13.30 3.50 -8.87
C ILE A 105 -11.87 3.54 -8.32
N TRP A 106 -10.89 3.42 -9.22
CA TRP A 106 -9.47 3.56 -8.89
C TRP A 106 -9.05 5.03 -8.94
N LEU A 107 -8.48 5.50 -7.83
CA LEU A 107 -8.12 6.89 -7.62
C LEU A 107 -6.62 7.03 -7.34
N LEU A 108 -6.06 8.16 -7.78
CA LEU A 108 -4.77 8.67 -7.32
C LEU A 108 -5.01 9.82 -6.36
N CYS A 109 -4.67 9.63 -5.09
CA CYS A 109 -4.83 10.61 -4.03
C CYS A 109 -3.49 11.23 -3.63
N GLU A 110 -3.53 12.51 -3.25
CA GLU A 110 -2.37 13.26 -2.77
C GLU A 110 -1.85 12.71 -1.41
N TYR A 111 -2.76 12.28 -0.53
CA TYR A 111 -2.46 11.79 0.82
C TYR A 111 -3.14 10.44 1.09
N PRO A 112 -2.77 9.70 2.16
CA PRO A 112 -3.36 8.40 2.52
C PRO A 112 -4.79 8.48 3.07
N ARG A 113 -5.66 9.31 2.45
CA ARG A 113 -7.03 9.58 2.89
C ARG A 113 -7.90 9.94 1.70
N LEU A 114 -9.13 9.41 1.68
CA LEU A 114 -10.10 9.68 0.61
C LEU A 114 -10.65 11.11 0.59
N ASN A 115 -10.51 11.87 1.67
CA ASN A 115 -10.88 13.28 1.73
C ASN A 115 -9.76 14.23 1.29
N SER A 116 -8.63 13.71 0.83
CA SER A 116 -7.60 14.49 0.16
C SER A 116 -7.98 14.74 -1.30
N ARG A 117 -7.14 15.49 -2.03
CA ARG A 117 -7.33 15.65 -3.47
C ARG A 117 -7.08 14.32 -4.16
N CYS A 118 -8.10 13.75 -4.78
CA CYS A 118 -8.06 12.49 -5.50
C CYS A 118 -8.57 12.67 -6.93
N VAL A 119 -7.95 11.98 -7.89
CA VAL A 119 -8.36 11.97 -9.31
C VAL A 119 -8.65 10.55 -9.78
N ASP A 120 -9.60 10.39 -10.69
CA ASP A 120 -9.93 9.10 -11.31
C ASP A 120 -8.82 8.70 -12.30
N MET A 121 -8.23 7.52 -12.09
CA MET A 121 -7.18 6.97 -12.94
C MET A 121 -7.63 6.71 -14.39
N SER A 122 -8.92 6.48 -14.58
CA SER A 122 -9.55 6.18 -15.87
C SER A 122 -10.09 7.40 -16.60
N ALA A 123 -10.13 8.56 -15.94
CA ALA A 123 -10.53 9.81 -16.56
C ALA A 123 -9.57 10.24 -17.67
N ARG A 124 -10.05 11.12 -18.55
CA ARG A 124 -9.21 11.72 -19.60
C ARG A 124 -8.38 12.85 -18.98
N PRO A 125 -7.24 13.24 -19.59
CA PRO A 125 -6.59 14.49 -19.23
C PRO A 125 -7.47 15.70 -19.59
N PRO A 126 -7.49 16.76 -18.75
CA PRO A 126 -6.66 16.95 -17.57
C PRO A 126 -7.21 16.35 -16.26
N GLU A 127 -8.40 15.75 -16.26
CA GLU A 127 -9.09 15.30 -15.05
C GLU A 127 -8.38 14.15 -14.32
N ASN A 128 -7.50 13.41 -15.00
CA ASN A 128 -6.65 12.36 -14.41
C ASN A 128 -5.26 12.83 -13.96
N LEU A 129 -5.00 14.15 -13.99
CA LEU A 129 -3.73 14.71 -13.54
C LEU A 129 -3.64 14.67 -12.02
N ALA A 130 -2.81 13.79 -11.51
CA ALA A 130 -2.60 13.62 -10.07
C ALA A 130 -1.69 14.69 -9.48
N PHE A 131 -1.74 14.84 -8.16
CA PHE A 131 -1.01 15.86 -7.40
C PHE A 131 -0.11 15.16 -6.37
N PRO A 132 1.15 14.84 -6.72
CA PRO A 132 2.06 14.22 -5.77
C PRO A 132 2.42 15.15 -4.62
N ALA A 133 2.44 14.62 -3.40
CA ALA A 133 2.91 15.34 -2.24
C ALA A 133 4.27 14.82 -1.77
N LEU A 134 5.15 15.72 -1.33
CA LEU A 134 6.35 15.34 -0.60
C LEU A 134 5.94 14.92 0.81
N GLN A 135 6.19 13.66 1.14
CA GLN A 135 5.77 13.01 2.37
C GLN A 135 6.93 12.30 3.04
#